data_AF-A0A069IF60-F1
#
_entry.id   AF-A0A069IF60-F1
#
_cell.length_a   1.000
_cell.length_b   1.000
_cell.length_c   1.000
_cell.angle_alpha   90.00
_cell.angle_beta   90.00
_cell.angle_gamma   90.00
#
_symmetry.space_group_name_H-M   'P 1'
#
loop_
_entity.id
_entity.type
_entity.pdbx_description
1 polymer ?
#
loop_
_entity_poly.entity_id
_entity_poly.type
_entity_poly.pdbx_seq_one_letter_code
_entity_poly.pdbx_strand_id
1 'polypeptide(L)' 'MDLTNARVEFQTDLTSFGEGVVIAHDSSNGRLVIRDDDGIHWRGDEDHIEVIYLPSERSAHAG' A
#
# COMPACT_ATOMS: atom_id res chain seq x y z
N MET A 1 -2.11 9.77 -7.35
CA MET A 1 -2.63 9.79 -5.96
C MET A 1 -1.46 9.41 -5.06
N ASP A 2 -1.25 10.07 -3.92
CA ASP A 2 -0.17 9.63 -3.02
C ASP A 2 -0.69 8.51 -2.11
N LEU A 3 -0.05 7.34 -2.19
CA LEU A 3 -0.42 6.15 -1.41
C LEU A 3 0.46 5.99 -0.17
N THR A 4 1.36 6.92 0.12
CA THR A 4 2.27 6.79 1.26
C THR A 4 1.49 6.77 2.56
N ASN A 5 1.76 5.78 3.42
CA ASN A 5 1.01 5.41 4.64
C ASN A 5 -0.39 4.83 4.41
N ALA A 6 -0.77 4.47 3.18
CA ALA A 6 -1.98 3.70 2.94
C ALA A 6 -1.77 2.25 3.37
N ARG A 7 -2.82 1.65 3.93
CA ARG A 7 -2.88 0.22 4.18
C ARG A 7 -3.48 -0.44 2.94
N VAL A 8 -2.76 -1.42 2.42
CA VAL A 8 -3.06 -2.05 1.14
C VAL A 8 -2.89 -3.55 1.27
N GLU A 9 -3.68 -4.29 0.51
CA GLU A 9 -3.47 -5.70 0.24
C GLU A 9 -2.63 -5.81 -1.04
N PHE A 10 -1.61 -6.66 -1.05
CA PHE A 10 -0.75 -6.89 -2.21
C PHE A 10 -0.69 -8.37 -2.53
N GLN A 11 -0.78 -8.70 -3.82
CA GLN A 11 -0.71 -10.09 -4.26
C GLN A 11 0.74 -10.60 -4.18
N THR A 12 0.99 -11.61 -3.36
CA THR A 12 2.31 -12.27 -3.28
C THR A 12 2.41 -13.42 -4.26
N ASP A 13 1.30 -14.15 -4.48
CA ASP A 13 1.20 -15.30 -5.37
C ASP A 13 -0.19 -15.38 -6.01
N LEU A 14 -0.37 -16.31 -6.96
CA LEU A 14 -1.62 -16.45 -7.73
C LEU A 14 -2.89 -16.55 -6.87
N THR A 15 -2.77 -17.08 -5.65
CA THR A 15 -3.88 -17.24 -4.69
C THR A 15 -3.54 -16.73 -3.29
N SER A 16 -2.44 -15.96 -3.14
CA SER A 16 -1.98 -15.48 -1.83
C SER A 16 -1.79 -13.98 -1.85
N PHE A 17 -2.30 -13.37 -0.80
CA PHE A 17 -2.33 -11.93 -0.61
C PHE A 17 -1.73 -11.62 0.76
N GLY A 18 -0.90 -10.58 0.82
CA GLY A 18 -0.35 -10.03 2.04
C GLY A 18 -0.95 -8.66 2.31
N GLU A 19 -1.07 -8.29 3.57
CA GLU A 19 -1.43 -6.92 3.96
C GLU A 19 -0.21 -6.15 4.41
N GLY A 20 -0.16 -4.86 4.10
CA GLY A 20 0.91 -4.01 4.61
C GLY A 20 0.63 -2.53 4.43
N VAL A 21 1.61 -1.73 4.83
CA VAL A 21 1.55 -0.27 4.72
C VAL A 21 2.54 0.19 3.66
N VAL A 22 2.08 1.02 2.73
CA VAL A 22 2.95 1.64 1.74
C VAL A 22 3.87 2.64 2.44
N ILE A 23 5.17 2.41 2.38
CA ILE A 23 6.19 3.29 2.97
C ILE A 23 6.85 4.21 1.94
N ALA A 24 6.73 3.88 0.66
CA ALA A 24 7.19 4.72 -0.43
C ALA A 24 6.34 4.49 -1.68
N HIS A 25 6.03 5.56 -2.41
CA HIS A 25 5.30 5.51 -3.65
C HIS A 25 5.98 6.41 -4.69
N ASP A 26 6.36 5.83 -5.82
CA ASP A 26 6.88 6.53 -7.00
C ASP A 26 5.76 6.70 -8.02
N SER A 27 5.11 7.86 -7.97
CA SER A 27 4.01 8.20 -8.88
C SER A 27 4.45 8.39 -10.35
N SER A 28 5.75 8.46 -10.61
CA SER A 28 6.27 8.60 -11.98
C SER A 28 6.23 7.27 -12.75
N ASN A 29 6.39 6.15 -12.04
CA ASN A 29 6.43 4.81 -12.63
C ASN A 29 5.37 3.85 -12.05
N GLY A 30 4.55 4.32 -11.10
CA GLY A 30 3.54 3.50 -10.41
C GLY A 30 4.14 2.44 -9.47
N ARG A 31 5.43 2.56 -9.13
CA ARG A 31 6.08 1.62 -8.20
C ARG A 31 5.82 2.01 -6.76
N LEU A 32 5.64 1.02 -5.92
CA LEU A 32 5.47 1.22 -4.50
C LEU A 32 6.26 0.21 -3.68
N VAL A 33 6.56 0.61 -2.46
CA VAL A 33 7.22 -0.21 -1.45
C VAL A 33 6.25 -0.35 -0.30
N ILE A 34 5.88 -1.59 -0.01
CA ILE A 34 5.02 -1.96 1.12
C ILE A 34 5.88 -2.58 2.19
N ARG A 35 5.55 -2.26 3.43
CA ARG A 35 6.08 -2.93 4.61
C ARG A 35 4.94 -3.69 5.28
N ASP A 36 5.13 -5.00 5.41
CA ASP A 36 4.23 -5.87 6.16
C ASP A 36 4.55 -5.83 7.69
N ASP A 37 3.73 -6.48 8.51
CA ASP A 37 3.90 -6.57 9.97
C ASP A 37 5.18 -7.33 10.37
N ASP A 38 5.57 -8.35 9.61
CA ASP A 38 6.83 -9.08 9.77
C ASP A 38 8.07 -8.24 9.38
N GLY A 39 7.85 -7.03 8.85
CA GLY A 39 8.90 -6.11 8.43
C GLY A 39 9.48 -6.43 7.05
N ILE A 40 8.81 -7.30 6.29
CA ILE A 40 9.19 -7.62 4.91
C ILE A 40 8.83 -6.43 4.02
N HIS A 41 9.78 -6.06 3.15
CA HIS A 41 9.58 -5.01 2.17
C HIS A 41 9.17 -5.63 0.83
N TRP A 42 7.89 -5.54 0.50
CA TRP A 42 7.38 -5.89 -0.82
C TRP A 42 7.57 -4.71 -1.78
N ARG A 43 7.91 -5.00 -3.03
CA ARG A 43 8.11 -3.99 -4.08
C ARG A 43 7.40 -4.45 -5.33
N GLY A 44 6.54 -3.59 -5.86
CA GLY A 44 5.80 -3.87 -7.08
C GLY A 44 5.03 -2.65 -7.55
N ASP A 45 4.12 -2.88 -8.48
CA ASP A 45 3.35 -1.84 -9.14
C ASP A 45 1.99 -1.64 -8.45
N GLU A 46 1.45 -0.43 -8.56
CA GLU A 46 0.15 -0.06 -7.97
C GLU A 46 -1.04 -0.88 -8.50
N ASP A 47 -0.88 -1.54 -9.65
CA ASP A 47 -1.88 -2.41 -10.26
C ASP A 47 -2.01 -3.77 -9.54
N HIS A 48 -0.98 -4.17 -8.79
CA HIS A 48 -0.93 -5.46 -8.07
C HIS A 48 -1.36 -5.34 -6.60
N ILE A 49 -1.96 -4.20 -6.24
CA ILE A 49 -2.41 -3.92 -4.89
C ILE A 49 -3.86 -3.48 -4.89
N GLU A 50 -4.52 -3.70 -3.76
CA GLU A 50 -5.83 -3.17 -3.45
C GLU A 50 -5.72 -2.28 -2.23
N VAL A 51 -6.22 -1.04 -2.33
CA VAL A 51 -6.17 -0.09 -1.22
C VAL A 51 -7.30 -0.38 -0.24
N ILE A 52 -6.95 -0.82 0.97
CA ILE A 52 -7.91 -1.08 2.06
C ILE A 52 -8.26 0.23 2.77
N TYR A 53 -7.26 1.08 3.02
CA TYR A 53 -7.43 2.31 3.80
C TYR A 53 -6.47 3.40 3.36
N LEU A 54 -6.99 4.59 3.03
CA LEU A 54 -6.18 5.76 2.72
C LEU A 54 -5.93 6.58 3.99
N PRO A 55 -4.69 7.08 4.21
CA PRO A 55 -4.38 7.89 5.38
C PRO A 55 -5.10 9.25 5.34
N SER A 56 -5.46 9.73 4.14
CA SER A 56 -6.24 10.95 3.95
C SER A 56 -7.65 10.88 4.55
N GLU A 57 -8.22 9.68 4.72
CA GLU A 57 -9.52 9.50 5.36
C GLU A 57 -9.45 9.69 6.88
N ARG A 58 -8.24 9.62 7.46
CA ARG A 58 -8.03 9.80 8.89
C ARG A 58 -8.15 11.25 9.35
N SER A 59 -8.02 12.19 8.44
CA SER A 59 -8.12 13.64 8.72
C SER A 59 -9.51 14.21 8.51
N ALA A 60 -10.46 13.45 7.94
CA ALA A 60 -11.80 13.94 7.62
C ALA A 60 -12.85 13.69 8.72
N HIS A 61 -12.52 12.94 9.78
CA HIS A 61 -13.42 12.64 10.90
C HIS A 61 -12.99 13.35 12.20
N ALA A 62 -12.68 14.64 12.09
CA ALA A 62 -12.51 15.55 13.22
C ALA A 62 -12.95 16.95 12.76
N GLY A 63 -14.27 17.16 12.64
CA GLY A 63 -14.88 18.44 12.29
C GLY A 63 -16.32 18.48 12.76
#